data_AF-A0A8G1RN35-F1
#
_entry.id   AF-A0A8G1RN35-F1
#
_cell.length_a   1.000
_cell.length_b   1.000
_cell.length_c   1.000
_cell.angle_alpha   90.00
_cell.angle_beta   90.00
_cell.angle_gamma   90.00
#
_symmetry.space_group_name_H-M   'P 1'
#
loop_
_entity.id
_entity.type
_entity.pdbx_description
1 polymer ?
#
loop_
_entity_poly.entity_id
_entity_poly.type
_entity_poly.pdbx_seq_one_letter_code
_entity_poly.pdbx_strand_id
1 'polypeptide(L)'
;MKITATFLILAGSLFGATTSAEDGARKHKMLQRALPNAPDGYTPDNVSCSATRPTVRSASTLSSNETSWLKTRRGKTESALKDFFGHVTIADFNATEYIDRVSGNTSNLPNIGIAVSGGGYRALMNGAGAIKAFDSRTNNSTSDGQLGGLLQSATYLAGLSGGGWLVGSVYMNNFSTISHLQTYDDGDIWQFQNSIFEGPEGNGIQLFDSASYYRDIYDAVQGKSRAGFNTSITDYWGRALSYQLINASNGGIDYTWSSIALTDSFKKAEMPIPILVADGRYPDELLVSSNATVYEFNPWEFGTFDPTVYGFAPIEYLGSRFVAGSLPQNESCVRGFDNAGFVMGTSSSLFNQFLLQINSTALPDFLKSAFTSILEDIGQENYDIALYTPNPFYHWANNSSPAANETMLDLVDGGEDLQNIPLHPLIQPERHVDVIIAVDSSADTDNNWPNGTAMVATYERSLNSTGIGNGTAFPAVPDQNTFVNLGLNTRPTFFGCNSSNLTGPAPLIVYLPNYPYVSYSNVSTFKPEYEESQRDQIIQNGYDVATMGNNSRDADWSTCVGCAILSRSLERTNTSVPDICNRCFDRYCWNGTTNSTTPGEYKPAVVFSSEGAIVSRAVFLGALAATVTAGALL
;
A
#
# COMPACT_ATOMS: atom_id res chain seq x y z
N MET A 1 -60.72 -41.88 -1.11
CA MET A 1 -61.50 -40.67 -0.82
C MET A 1 -60.74 -39.46 -1.32
N LYS A 2 -61.15 -38.93 -2.47
CA LYS A 2 -60.70 -37.66 -3.05
C LYS A 2 -61.92 -36.77 -3.05
N ILE A 3 -61.84 -35.56 -2.48
CA ILE A 3 -62.90 -34.57 -2.61
C ILE A 3 -62.40 -33.49 -3.55
N THR A 4 -63.04 -33.51 -4.71
CA THR A 4 -63.12 -32.51 -5.76
C THR A 4 -63.90 -31.31 -5.26
N ALA A 5 -63.47 -30.10 -5.62
CA ALA A 5 -64.38 -28.97 -5.74
C ALA A 5 -63.91 -28.09 -6.91
N THR A 6 -64.80 -27.94 -7.89
CA THR A 6 -64.67 -27.00 -9.00
C THR A 6 -66.05 -26.41 -9.24
N PHE A 7 -66.12 -25.07 -9.36
CA PHE A 7 -66.83 -24.27 -10.37
C PHE A 7 -66.99 -22.84 -9.82
N LEU A 8 -66.23 -21.83 -10.25
CA LEU A 8 -66.27 -21.01 -11.49
C LEU A 8 -67.58 -20.22 -11.70
N ILE A 9 -67.44 -18.88 -11.78
CA ILE A 9 -67.99 -17.90 -12.76
C ILE A 9 -67.34 -16.53 -12.37
N LEU A 10 -66.41 -15.90 -13.08
CA LEU A 10 -66.29 -15.30 -14.44
C LEU A 10 -66.91 -13.90 -14.63
N ALA A 11 -66.05 -12.88 -14.77
CA ALA A 11 -66.07 -11.72 -15.71
C ALA A 11 -65.38 -10.47 -15.07
N GLY A 12 -64.41 -9.76 -15.67
CA GLY A 12 -63.93 -9.80 -17.06
C GLY A 12 -62.60 -9.05 -17.32
N SER A 13 -62.01 -9.41 -18.47
CA SER A 13 -61.19 -8.66 -19.47
C SER A 13 -60.17 -7.59 -19.00
N LEU A 14 -58.84 -7.81 -19.10
CA LEU A 14 -57.91 -7.74 -20.27
C LEU A 14 -57.76 -6.30 -20.81
N PHE A 15 -56.58 -5.65 -20.97
CA PHE A 15 -55.24 -6.00 -21.48
C PHE A 15 -54.22 -4.98 -20.88
N GLY A 16 -52.89 -5.16 -20.79
CA GLY A 16 -51.96 -6.22 -21.16
C GLY A 16 -50.52 -5.76 -20.84
N ALA A 17 -49.64 -6.69 -20.50
CA ALA A 17 -48.20 -6.59 -20.70
C ALA A 17 -47.64 -8.00 -20.73
N THR A 18 -47.03 -8.34 -21.86
CA THR A 18 -46.46 -9.64 -22.19
C THR A 18 -45.29 -9.98 -21.29
N THR A 19 -45.34 -11.16 -20.69
CA THR A 19 -44.20 -11.85 -20.11
C THR A 19 -43.30 -12.40 -21.22
N SER A 20 -42.02 -12.05 -21.18
CA SER A 20 -40.97 -12.97 -21.61
C SER A 20 -39.95 -13.04 -20.48
N ALA A 21 -40.00 -14.14 -19.75
CA ALA A 21 -38.88 -14.60 -18.97
C ALA A 21 -37.74 -14.91 -19.95
N GLU A 22 -36.64 -14.17 -19.86
CA GLU A 22 -35.36 -14.61 -20.37
C GLU A 22 -34.34 -14.49 -19.24
N ASP A 23 -33.97 -15.67 -18.79
CA ASP A 23 -32.72 -16.11 -18.19
C ASP A 23 -31.73 -15.10 -17.65
N GLY A 24 -31.36 -15.36 -16.39
CA GLY A 24 -30.22 -14.78 -15.71
C GLY A 24 -28.92 -15.18 -16.39
N ALA A 25 -28.38 -14.26 -17.17
CA ALA A 25 -26.96 -14.20 -17.47
C ALA A 25 -26.53 -12.74 -17.35
N ARG A 26 -26.33 -12.27 -16.11
CA ARG A 26 -25.45 -11.12 -15.87
C ARG A 26 -24.05 -11.57 -16.29
N LYS A 27 -23.75 -11.47 -17.59
CA LYS A 27 -22.37 -11.32 -18.06
C LYS A 27 -21.82 -10.10 -17.33
N HIS A 28 -21.06 -10.33 -16.25
CA HIS A 28 -20.10 -9.35 -15.79
C HIS A 28 -19.31 -8.95 -17.04
N LYS A 29 -19.51 -7.72 -17.51
CA LYS A 29 -18.57 -7.11 -18.45
C LYS A 29 -17.22 -7.28 -17.76
N MET A 30 -16.35 -8.10 -18.33
CA MET A 30 -14.96 -8.16 -17.93
C MET A 30 -14.41 -6.73 -18.08
N LEU A 31 -14.42 -5.99 -16.99
CA LEU A 31 -13.72 -4.72 -16.86
C LEU A 31 -12.24 -5.05 -17.07
N GLN A 32 -11.61 -4.43 -18.06
CA GLN A 32 -10.22 -4.69 -18.42
C GLN A 32 -9.33 -4.54 -17.18
N ARG A 33 -8.72 -5.63 -16.73
CA ARG A 33 -7.83 -5.71 -15.57
C ARG A 33 -6.42 -5.24 -15.92
N ALA A 34 -5.48 -5.31 -14.97
CA ALA A 34 -4.07 -5.50 -15.35
C ALA A 34 -3.99 -6.66 -16.37
N LEU A 35 -3.08 -6.59 -17.34
CA LEU A 35 -3.17 -7.48 -18.50
C LEU A 35 -2.47 -8.82 -18.20
N PRO A 36 -3.09 -9.97 -18.52
CA PRO A 36 -2.42 -11.27 -18.50
C PRO A 36 -1.41 -11.36 -19.66
N ASN A 37 -0.23 -10.76 -19.48
CA ASN A 37 0.74 -10.49 -20.54
C ASN A 37 2.05 -11.27 -20.37
N ALA A 38 2.16 -12.11 -19.34
CA ALA A 38 3.26 -13.06 -19.20
C ALA A 38 3.23 -14.09 -20.35
N PRO A 39 4.38 -14.46 -20.91
CA PRO A 39 4.44 -15.37 -22.05
C PRO A 39 4.02 -16.82 -21.71
N ASP A 40 4.34 -17.31 -20.51
CA ASP A 40 4.09 -18.69 -20.09
C ASP A 40 3.67 -18.78 -18.60
N GLY A 41 2.57 -18.10 -18.25
CA GLY A 41 2.07 -18.08 -16.88
C GLY A 41 3.12 -17.56 -15.89
N TYR A 42 3.49 -18.39 -14.92
CA TYR A 42 4.51 -18.07 -13.91
C TYR A 42 5.95 -18.33 -14.41
N THR A 43 6.12 -19.17 -15.43
CA THR A 43 7.43 -19.55 -15.95
C THR A 43 7.97 -18.38 -16.79
N PRO A 44 9.12 -17.79 -16.44
CA PRO A 44 9.75 -16.79 -17.30
C PRO A 44 10.18 -17.45 -18.62
N ASP A 45 9.93 -16.78 -19.74
CA ASP A 45 10.21 -17.35 -21.07
C ASP A 45 10.99 -16.38 -21.96
N ASN A 46 11.74 -16.96 -22.88
CA ASN A 46 12.53 -16.24 -23.88
C ASN A 46 11.61 -15.62 -24.93
N VAL A 47 11.81 -14.33 -25.16
CA VAL A 47 11.15 -13.56 -26.22
C VAL A 47 12.17 -12.89 -27.12
N SER A 48 11.70 -12.47 -28.30
CA SER A 48 12.51 -11.64 -29.19
C SER A 48 12.80 -10.28 -28.57
N CYS A 49 14.07 -9.87 -28.53
CA CYS A 49 14.45 -8.51 -28.17
C CYS A 49 14.10 -7.52 -29.29
N SER A 50 13.71 -6.31 -28.92
CA SER A 50 13.68 -5.18 -29.86
C SER A 50 15.08 -4.85 -30.39
N ALA A 51 15.14 -4.20 -31.56
CA ALA A 51 16.41 -3.77 -32.17
C ALA A 51 17.23 -2.87 -31.22
N THR A 52 16.56 -1.99 -30.48
CA THR A 52 17.13 -1.32 -29.31
C THR A 52 16.99 -2.26 -28.12
N ARG A 53 18.12 -2.80 -27.63
CA ARG A 53 18.10 -3.74 -26.51
C ARG A 53 17.85 -3.01 -25.18
N PRO A 54 17.21 -3.67 -24.20
CA PRO A 54 17.06 -3.13 -22.85
C PRO A 54 18.42 -2.82 -22.19
N THR A 55 18.48 -1.73 -21.43
CA THR A 55 19.68 -1.32 -20.68
C THR A 55 19.29 -0.82 -19.30
N VAL A 56 20.16 -1.02 -18.32
CA VAL A 56 20.09 -0.38 -17.01
C VAL A 56 20.36 1.12 -17.18
N ARG A 57 19.50 1.97 -16.63
CA ARG A 57 19.73 3.42 -16.60
C ARG A 57 20.34 3.85 -15.27
N SER A 58 21.05 4.98 -15.30
CA SER A 58 21.43 5.71 -14.08
C SER A 58 20.19 6.20 -13.33
N ALA A 59 20.27 6.20 -11.99
CA ALA A 59 19.25 6.78 -11.10
C ALA A 59 19.32 8.31 -10.98
N SER A 60 20.21 8.98 -11.72
CA SER A 60 20.39 10.44 -11.68
C SER A 60 19.20 11.28 -12.13
N THR A 61 18.23 10.68 -12.80
CA THR A 61 16.96 11.30 -13.18
C THR A 61 15.85 10.26 -13.12
N LEU A 62 14.59 10.70 -13.16
CA LEU A 62 13.48 9.79 -13.44
C LEU A 62 13.59 9.18 -14.83
N SER A 63 12.93 8.04 -15.07
CA SER A 63 12.84 7.45 -16.40
C SER A 63 12.07 8.36 -17.37
N SER A 64 12.30 8.17 -18.67
CA SER A 64 11.53 8.84 -19.72
C SER A 64 10.04 8.48 -19.66
N ASN A 65 9.73 7.24 -19.26
CA ASN A 65 8.35 6.77 -19.08
C ASN A 65 7.65 7.51 -17.94
N GLU A 66 8.25 7.55 -16.74
CA GLU A 66 7.69 8.28 -15.59
C GLU A 66 7.56 9.78 -15.92
N THR A 67 8.61 10.39 -16.46
CA THR A 67 8.60 11.82 -16.84
C THR A 67 7.51 12.15 -17.88
N SER A 68 7.33 11.28 -18.87
CA SER A 68 6.29 11.47 -19.89
C SER A 68 4.90 11.30 -19.31
N TRP A 69 4.71 10.27 -18.48
CA TRP A 69 3.43 9.98 -17.84
C TRP A 69 3.01 11.09 -16.87
N LEU A 70 3.96 11.65 -16.13
CA LEU A 70 3.71 12.76 -15.19
C LEU A 70 3.10 13.97 -15.88
N LYS A 71 3.46 14.28 -17.14
CA LYS A 71 2.85 15.38 -17.90
C LYS A 71 1.33 15.21 -18.03
N THR A 72 0.87 13.99 -18.29
CA THR A 72 -0.56 13.67 -18.36
C THR A 72 -1.19 13.64 -16.97
N ARG A 73 -0.50 13.06 -15.98
CA ARG A 73 -1.00 13.00 -14.60
C ARG A 73 -1.25 14.39 -14.01
N ARG A 74 -0.39 15.39 -14.29
CA ARG A 74 -0.57 16.75 -13.76
C ARG A 74 -1.93 17.36 -14.10
N GLY A 75 -2.44 17.14 -15.32
CA GLY A 75 -3.78 17.60 -15.70
C GLY A 75 -4.90 16.83 -14.98
N LYS A 76 -4.70 15.54 -14.67
CA LYS A 76 -5.65 14.74 -13.89
C LYS A 76 -5.66 15.16 -12.42
N THR A 77 -4.49 15.39 -11.82
CA THR A 77 -4.37 15.84 -10.43
C THR A 77 -4.89 17.26 -10.25
N GLU A 78 -4.72 18.15 -11.21
CA GLU A 78 -5.31 19.50 -11.18
C GLU A 78 -6.83 19.42 -11.04
N SER A 79 -7.52 18.67 -11.92
CA SER A 79 -8.97 18.47 -11.83
C SER A 79 -9.37 17.85 -10.50
N ALA A 80 -8.66 16.80 -10.06
CA ALA A 80 -8.98 16.12 -8.82
C ALA A 80 -8.77 17.01 -7.58
N LEU A 81 -7.73 17.85 -7.56
CA LEU A 81 -7.50 18.83 -6.50
C LEU A 81 -8.65 19.85 -6.44
N LYS A 82 -9.14 20.32 -7.58
CA LYS A 82 -10.30 21.22 -7.63
C LYS A 82 -11.56 20.56 -7.09
N ASP A 83 -11.80 19.30 -7.43
CA ASP A 83 -12.93 18.53 -6.92
C ASP A 83 -12.80 18.32 -5.41
N PHE A 84 -11.61 17.96 -4.91
CA PHE A 84 -11.32 17.80 -3.49
C PHE A 84 -11.57 19.10 -2.70
N PHE A 85 -11.01 20.22 -3.15
CA PHE A 85 -11.24 21.53 -2.53
C PHE A 85 -12.64 22.11 -2.77
N GLY A 86 -13.45 21.48 -3.62
CA GLY A 86 -14.87 21.79 -3.77
C GLY A 86 -15.70 21.38 -2.55
N HIS A 87 -15.24 20.39 -1.77
CA HIS A 87 -15.91 19.96 -0.53
C HIS A 87 -15.02 20.10 0.73
N VAL A 88 -13.70 20.09 0.59
CA VAL A 88 -12.77 20.45 1.67
C VAL A 88 -12.47 21.95 1.63
N THR A 89 -13.23 22.73 2.40
CA THR A 89 -13.15 24.19 2.37
C THR A 89 -12.12 24.76 3.35
N ILE A 90 -11.38 25.80 2.95
CA ILE A 90 -10.50 26.58 3.82
C ILE A 90 -11.14 27.94 4.06
N ALA A 91 -11.44 28.26 5.32
CA ALA A 91 -12.08 29.54 5.66
C ALA A 91 -11.27 30.73 5.13
N ASP A 92 -11.96 31.68 4.53
CA ASP A 92 -11.41 32.91 3.94
C ASP A 92 -10.33 32.69 2.86
N PHE A 93 -10.26 31.49 2.27
CA PHE A 93 -9.33 31.16 1.19
C PHE A 93 -9.98 30.26 0.13
N ASN A 94 -10.15 30.78 -1.09
CA ASN A 94 -10.69 30.00 -2.20
C ASN A 94 -9.62 29.10 -2.80
N ALA A 95 -9.51 27.86 -2.29
CA ALA A 95 -8.52 26.89 -2.76
C ALA A 95 -8.72 26.50 -4.23
N THR A 96 -9.96 26.36 -4.71
CA THR A 96 -10.24 26.04 -6.12
C THR A 96 -9.75 27.14 -7.06
N GLU A 97 -10.02 28.42 -6.74
CA GLU A 97 -9.52 29.57 -7.51
C GLU A 97 -8.00 29.71 -7.41
N TYR A 98 -7.42 29.39 -6.26
CA TYR A 98 -5.98 29.33 -6.09
C TYR A 98 -5.33 28.33 -7.05
N ILE A 99 -5.87 27.09 -7.11
CA ILE A 99 -5.39 26.05 -8.04
C ILE A 99 -5.49 26.53 -9.49
N ASP A 100 -6.62 27.12 -9.89
CA ASP A 100 -6.81 27.68 -11.25
C ASP A 100 -5.79 28.78 -11.57
N ARG A 101 -5.47 29.64 -10.60
CA ARG A 101 -4.50 30.72 -10.78
C ARG A 101 -3.07 30.20 -10.99
N VAL A 102 -2.70 29.12 -10.30
CA VAL A 102 -1.31 28.62 -10.31
C VAL A 102 -1.06 27.51 -11.31
N SER A 103 -2.11 26.87 -11.85
CA SER A 103 -2.00 25.71 -12.75
C SER A 103 -1.29 25.99 -14.08
N GLY A 104 -1.20 27.27 -14.49
CA GLY A 104 -0.39 27.70 -15.63
C GLY A 104 1.10 27.32 -15.51
N ASN A 105 1.60 27.05 -14.31
CA ASN A 105 2.88 26.39 -14.08
C ASN A 105 2.65 25.15 -13.19
N THR A 106 2.75 23.96 -13.77
CA THR A 106 2.46 22.70 -13.07
C THR A 106 3.40 22.42 -11.88
N SER A 107 4.58 23.02 -11.84
CA SER A 107 5.48 22.95 -10.67
C SER A 107 4.95 23.73 -9.46
N ASN A 108 3.99 24.62 -9.65
CA ASN A 108 3.31 25.30 -8.55
C ASN A 108 2.18 24.45 -7.94
N LEU A 109 1.63 23.48 -8.67
CA LEU A 109 0.59 22.62 -8.13
C LEU A 109 1.14 21.71 -7.02
N PRO A 110 0.34 21.41 -5.98
CA PRO A 110 0.69 20.40 -4.99
C PRO A 110 1.01 19.04 -5.62
N ASN A 111 2.07 18.41 -5.14
CA ASN A 111 2.42 17.04 -5.50
C ASN A 111 2.29 16.11 -4.30
N ILE A 112 1.30 15.22 -4.33
CA ILE A 112 0.93 14.38 -3.18
C ILE A 112 1.46 12.95 -3.35
N GLY A 113 2.11 12.43 -2.32
CA GLY A 113 2.42 11.01 -2.17
C GLY A 113 1.57 10.37 -1.06
N ILE A 114 1.28 9.08 -1.19
CA ILE A 114 0.67 8.27 -0.13
C ILE A 114 1.60 7.09 0.14
N ALA A 115 1.87 6.79 1.40
CA ALA A 115 2.67 5.64 1.83
C ALA A 115 1.87 4.78 2.80
N VAL A 116 1.80 3.47 2.55
CA VAL A 116 1.12 2.50 3.42
C VAL A 116 2.15 1.52 3.96
N SER A 117 2.24 1.42 5.29
CA SER A 117 3.25 0.63 5.98
C SER A 117 3.10 -0.89 5.79
N GLY A 118 4.10 -1.63 6.27
CA GLY A 118 4.03 -3.08 6.46
C GLY A 118 3.29 -3.51 7.74
N GLY A 119 3.09 -4.83 7.87
CA GLY A 119 2.36 -5.43 9.00
C GLY A 119 1.33 -6.51 8.62
N GLY A 120 1.54 -7.25 7.53
CA GLY A 120 0.64 -8.32 7.08
C GLY A 120 -0.81 -7.86 6.84
N TYR A 121 -1.79 -8.71 7.16
CA TYR A 121 -3.21 -8.37 6.97
C TYR A 121 -3.65 -7.15 7.78
N ARG A 122 -3.04 -6.88 8.95
CA ARG A 122 -3.31 -5.66 9.72
C ARG A 122 -3.06 -4.43 8.87
N ALA A 123 -1.90 -4.36 8.24
CA ALA A 123 -1.52 -3.24 7.40
C ALA A 123 -2.36 -3.15 6.13
N LEU A 124 -2.68 -4.29 5.50
CA LEU A 124 -3.61 -4.35 4.38
C LEU A 124 -4.96 -3.73 4.76
N MET A 125 -5.57 -4.18 5.85
CA MET A 125 -6.92 -3.78 6.24
C MET A 125 -6.98 -2.35 6.81
N ASN A 126 -6.03 -1.96 7.67
CA ASN A 126 -5.97 -0.59 8.18
C ASN A 126 -5.66 0.41 7.06
N GLY A 127 -4.69 0.09 6.20
CA GLY A 127 -4.38 0.86 4.99
C GLY A 127 -5.57 0.93 4.02
N ALA A 128 -6.30 -0.16 3.84
CA ALA A 128 -7.52 -0.18 3.02
C ALA A 128 -8.57 0.79 3.54
N GLY A 129 -8.72 0.91 4.87
CA GLY A 129 -9.57 1.93 5.48
C GLY A 129 -9.19 3.35 5.07
N ALA A 130 -7.90 3.68 5.14
CA ALA A 130 -7.38 4.99 4.71
C ALA A 130 -7.59 5.23 3.21
N ILE A 131 -7.24 4.27 2.34
CA ILE A 131 -7.46 4.40 0.89
C ILE A 131 -8.95 4.54 0.57
N LYS A 132 -9.83 3.80 1.28
CA LYS A 132 -11.29 3.91 1.14
C LYS A 132 -11.80 5.31 1.49
N ALA A 133 -11.23 5.95 2.51
CA ALA A 133 -11.54 7.34 2.90
C ALA A 133 -11.04 8.36 1.87
N PHE A 134 -9.91 8.10 1.22
CA PHE A 134 -9.30 8.99 0.23
C PHE A 134 -9.91 8.87 -1.17
N ASP A 135 -10.62 7.78 -1.46
CA ASP A 135 -11.18 7.50 -2.77
C ASP A 135 -12.56 8.15 -2.95
N SER A 136 -12.70 9.08 -3.89
CA SER A 136 -13.99 9.72 -4.22
C SER A 136 -15.03 8.77 -4.80
N ARG A 137 -14.62 7.56 -5.22
CA ARG A 137 -15.53 6.51 -5.70
C ARG A 137 -16.21 5.75 -4.56
N THR A 138 -15.77 5.94 -3.32
CA THR A 138 -16.43 5.38 -2.13
C THR A 138 -17.72 6.14 -1.85
N ASN A 139 -18.80 5.42 -1.55
CA ASN A 139 -20.08 6.04 -1.23
C ASN A 139 -19.94 7.03 -0.05
N ASN A 140 -20.46 8.24 -0.22
CA ASN A 140 -20.42 9.35 0.75
C ASN A 140 -19.04 9.88 1.15
N SER A 141 -17.93 9.45 0.53
CA SER A 141 -16.58 9.92 0.90
C SER A 141 -16.26 11.37 0.50
N THR A 142 -17.19 12.07 -0.18
CA THR A 142 -17.06 13.50 -0.50
C THR A 142 -18.07 14.37 0.24
N SER A 143 -18.66 13.83 1.32
CA SER A 143 -19.54 14.60 2.21
C SER A 143 -18.71 15.46 3.17
N ASP A 144 -19.36 16.39 3.87
CA ASP A 144 -18.69 17.21 4.90
C ASP A 144 -17.89 16.36 5.89
N GLY A 145 -16.64 16.76 6.15
CA GLY A 145 -15.72 16.07 7.05
C GLY A 145 -15.02 14.84 6.48
N GLN A 146 -15.17 14.57 5.17
CA GLN A 146 -14.54 13.44 4.50
C GLN A 146 -13.32 13.87 3.66
N LEU A 147 -12.56 12.89 3.16
CA LEU A 147 -11.30 13.09 2.42
C LEU A 147 -11.30 12.51 1.00
N GLY A 148 -12.46 12.13 0.48
CA GLY A 148 -12.59 11.55 -0.85
C GLY A 148 -12.10 12.50 -1.93
N GLY A 149 -11.32 11.98 -2.88
CA GLY A 149 -10.65 12.76 -3.91
C GLY A 149 -9.15 12.89 -3.67
N LEU A 150 -8.67 12.68 -2.43
CA LEU A 150 -7.24 12.69 -2.12
C LEU A 150 -6.47 11.64 -2.93
N LEU A 151 -7.02 10.43 -3.08
CA LEU A 151 -6.41 9.37 -3.91
C LEU A 151 -6.34 9.79 -5.39
N GLN A 152 -7.39 10.46 -5.89
CA GLN A 152 -7.42 10.99 -7.25
C GLN A 152 -6.42 12.13 -7.45
N SER A 153 -6.15 12.93 -6.41
CA SER A 153 -5.14 14.01 -6.40
C SER A 153 -3.70 13.51 -6.22
N ALA A 154 -3.49 12.29 -5.74
CA ALA A 154 -2.15 11.74 -5.50
C ALA A 154 -1.37 11.44 -6.78
N THR A 155 -0.06 11.66 -6.78
CA THR A 155 0.82 11.27 -7.91
C THR A 155 1.38 9.87 -7.71
N TYR A 156 1.72 9.53 -6.45
CA TYR A 156 2.36 8.26 -6.09
C TYR A 156 1.59 7.59 -4.95
N LEU A 157 1.52 6.26 -4.99
CA LEU A 157 1.03 5.41 -3.92
C LEU A 157 2.04 4.29 -3.68
N ALA A 158 2.74 4.35 -2.55
CA ALA A 158 3.76 3.40 -2.17
C ALA A 158 3.25 2.44 -1.08
N GLY A 159 3.67 1.18 -1.17
CA GLY A 159 3.39 0.13 -0.19
C GLY A 159 4.61 -0.75 0.03
N LEU A 160 4.71 -1.35 1.21
CA LEU A 160 5.64 -2.46 1.47
C LEU A 160 4.95 -3.52 2.32
N SER A 161 5.42 -4.76 2.28
CA SER A 161 4.85 -5.87 3.04
C SER A 161 3.32 -5.96 2.88
N GLY A 162 2.56 -6.02 3.98
CA GLY A 162 1.09 -5.95 3.98
C GLY A 162 0.49 -4.71 3.29
N GLY A 163 1.14 -3.55 3.34
CA GLY A 163 0.76 -2.38 2.54
C GLY A 163 1.01 -2.59 1.05
N GLY A 164 2.02 -3.39 0.70
CA GLY A 164 2.27 -3.85 -0.66
C GLY A 164 1.22 -4.82 -1.19
N TRP A 165 0.65 -5.67 -0.32
CA TRP A 165 -0.49 -6.52 -0.68
C TRP A 165 -1.74 -5.70 -1.02
N LEU A 166 -2.00 -4.64 -0.24
CA LEU A 166 -3.08 -3.69 -0.53
C LEU A 166 -2.89 -3.03 -1.90
N VAL A 167 -1.72 -2.42 -2.13
CA VAL A 167 -1.43 -1.73 -3.39
C VAL A 167 -1.48 -2.71 -4.55
N GLY A 168 -0.81 -3.87 -4.45
CA GLY A 168 -0.84 -4.88 -5.51
C GLY A 168 -2.25 -5.39 -5.80
N SER A 169 -3.07 -5.67 -4.78
CA SER A 169 -4.45 -6.10 -4.95
C SER A 169 -5.31 -5.03 -5.64
N VAL A 170 -5.21 -3.77 -5.24
CA VAL A 170 -5.94 -2.67 -5.90
C VAL A 170 -5.60 -2.59 -7.37
N TYR A 171 -4.31 -2.59 -7.72
CA TYR A 171 -3.86 -2.35 -9.09
C TYR A 171 -4.03 -3.57 -10.01
N MET A 172 -3.77 -4.79 -9.51
CA MET A 172 -3.98 -6.01 -10.29
C MET A 172 -5.47 -6.25 -10.61
N ASN A 173 -6.36 -5.78 -9.73
CA ASN A 173 -7.80 -5.82 -9.94
C ASN A 173 -8.34 -4.54 -10.61
N ASN A 174 -7.64 -4.00 -11.61
CA ASN A 174 -8.10 -2.83 -12.37
C ASN A 174 -8.28 -1.54 -11.54
N PHE A 175 -7.35 -1.24 -10.63
CA PHE A 175 -7.47 -0.10 -9.73
C PHE A 175 -8.83 -0.06 -9.00
N SER A 176 -9.27 -1.25 -8.54
CA SER A 176 -10.57 -1.43 -7.88
C SER A 176 -10.69 -0.62 -6.60
N THR A 177 -11.91 -0.18 -6.29
CA THR A 177 -12.18 0.48 -5.01
C THR A 177 -12.11 -0.55 -3.88
N ILE A 178 -11.74 -0.11 -2.69
CA ILE A 178 -11.75 -0.97 -1.50
C ILE A 178 -13.14 -1.56 -1.26
N SER A 179 -14.19 -0.76 -1.47
CA SER A 179 -15.58 -1.24 -1.35
C SER A 179 -15.93 -2.37 -2.32
N HIS A 180 -15.25 -2.47 -3.47
CA HIS A 180 -15.44 -3.58 -4.41
C HIS A 180 -14.65 -4.82 -4.01
N LEU A 181 -13.45 -4.64 -3.44
CA LEU A 181 -12.63 -5.74 -2.94
C LEU A 181 -13.19 -6.35 -1.65
N GLN A 182 -13.92 -5.56 -0.84
CA GLN A 182 -14.66 -6.02 0.35
C GLN A 182 -15.94 -6.79 -0.01
N THR A 183 -15.77 -7.92 -0.65
CA THR A 183 -16.85 -8.85 -1.04
C THR A 183 -17.25 -9.76 0.12
N TYR A 184 -18.40 -10.42 -0.05
CA TYR A 184 -18.94 -11.49 0.80
C TYR A 184 -19.29 -12.74 -0.04
N ASP A 185 -18.89 -12.74 -1.30
CA ASP A 185 -19.15 -13.85 -2.22
C ASP A 185 -18.09 -14.94 -1.98
N ASP A 186 -18.54 -16.16 -1.70
CA ASP A 186 -17.68 -17.32 -1.45
C ASP A 186 -16.70 -17.55 -2.62
N GLY A 187 -15.43 -17.81 -2.30
CA GLY A 187 -14.36 -18.05 -3.28
C GLY A 187 -13.84 -16.81 -4.01
N ASP A 188 -14.31 -15.60 -3.67
CA ASP A 188 -13.75 -14.34 -4.17
C ASP A 188 -12.52 -13.90 -3.34
N ILE A 189 -11.89 -12.80 -3.73
CA ILE A 189 -10.71 -12.25 -3.04
C ILE A 189 -11.07 -11.54 -1.74
N TRP A 190 -10.06 -11.31 -0.89
CA TRP A 190 -10.21 -10.69 0.44
C TRP A 190 -11.13 -11.46 1.40
N GLN A 191 -11.32 -12.74 1.11
CA GLN A 191 -11.93 -13.75 1.94
C GLN A 191 -10.82 -14.38 2.80
N PHE A 192 -10.63 -13.84 4.01
CA PHE A 192 -9.51 -14.19 4.89
C PHE A 192 -9.88 -15.23 5.97
N GLN A 193 -11.12 -15.71 6.01
CA GLN A 193 -11.57 -16.72 6.96
C GLN A 193 -10.87 -18.06 6.76
N ASN A 194 -10.58 -18.41 5.49
CA ASN A 194 -9.70 -19.51 5.18
C ASN A 194 -8.27 -18.99 5.15
N SER A 195 -7.43 -19.61 5.98
CA SER A 195 -6.02 -19.29 6.03
C SER A 195 -5.39 -19.36 4.64
N ILE A 196 -4.37 -18.53 4.41
CA ILE A 196 -3.50 -18.64 3.23
C ILE A 196 -2.87 -20.04 3.09
N PHE A 197 -2.78 -20.81 4.18
CA PHE A 197 -2.32 -22.21 4.18
C PHE A 197 -3.43 -23.23 3.91
N GLU A 198 -4.67 -22.81 3.77
CA GLU A 198 -5.76 -23.69 3.34
C GLU A 198 -6.15 -23.38 1.89
N GLY A 199 -5.92 -22.15 1.46
CA GLY A 199 -6.32 -21.67 0.15
C GLY A 199 -7.79 -21.26 0.11
N PRO A 200 -8.21 -20.62 -0.99
CA PRO A 200 -9.59 -20.15 -1.13
C PRO A 200 -10.58 -21.31 -1.16
N GLU A 201 -11.80 -21.05 -0.71
CA GLU A 201 -12.92 -21.99 -0.82
C GLU A 201 -13.32 -22.20 -2.28
N GLY A 202 -13.46 -23.45 -2.70
CA GLY A 202 -13.97 -23.83 -4.01
C GLY A 202 -15.43 -24.26 -3.96
N ASN A 203 -15.98 -24.67 -5.12
CA ASN A 203 -17.33 -25.25 -5.21
C ASN A 203 -17.40 -26.71 -4.67
N GLY A 204 -16.31 -27.20 -4.05
CA GLY A 204 -16.07 -28.59 -3.71
C GLY A 204 -16.00 -28.86 -2.22
N ILE A 205 -15.26 -29.91 -1.85
CA ILE A 205 -14.90 -30.17 -0.45
C ILE A 205 -13.57 -29.48 -0.22
N GLN A 206 -13.49 -28.62 0.79
CA GLN A 206 -12.32 -27.78 1.09
C GLN A 206 -10.98 -28.55 1.04
N LEU A 207 -10.93 -29.78 1.55
CA LEU A 207 -9.72 -30.61 1.49
C LEU A 207 -9.21 -30.88 0.05
N PHE A 208 -10.12 -31.12 -0.90
CA PHE A 208 -9.74 -31.30 -2.31
C PHE A 208 -9.33 -29.98 -2.95
N ASP A 209 -10.00 -28.89 -2.58
CA ASP A 209 -9.68 -27.54 -3.06
C ASP A 209 -8.26 -27.13 -2.61
N SER A 210 -7.91 -27.37 -1.33
CA SER A 210 -6.56 -27.19 -0.80
C SER A 210 -5.52 -28.04 -1.53
N ALA A 211 -5.84 -29.30 -1.86
CA ALA A 211 -4.90 -30.17 -2.58
C ALA A 211 -4.64 -29.68 -4.01
N SER A 212 -5.67 -29.24 -4.74
CA SER A 212 -5.50 -28.61 -6.06
C SER A 212 -4.71 -27.31 -5.97
N TYR A 213 -5.05 -26.45 -5.00
CA TYR A 213 -4.37 -25.20 -4.74
C TYR A 213 -2.85 -25.39 -4.56
N TYR A 214 -2.46 -26.34 -3.70
CA TYR A 214 -1.06 -26.62 -3.46
C TYR A 214 -0.35 -27.24 -4.65
N ARG A 215 -1.03 -28.10 -5.41
CA ARG A 215 -0.46 -28.65 -6.65
C ARG A 215 -0.23 -27.54 -7.68
N ASP A 216 -1.18 -26.64 -7.86
CA ASP A 216 -1.08 -25.55 -8.83
C ASP A 216 0.05 -24.57 -8.47
N ILE A 217 0.24 -24.28 -7.18
CA ILE A 217 1.39 -23.52 -6.69
C ILE A 217 2.69 -24.27 -6.99
N TYR A 218 2.77 -25.55 -6.61
CA TYR A 218 3.97 -26.36 -6.83
C TYR A 218 4.33 -26.44 -8.31
N ASP A 219 3.37 -26.74 -9.18
CA ASP A 219 3.60 -26.86 -10.63
C ASP A 219 4.07 -25.53 -11.24
N ALA A 220 3.53 -24.39 -10.78
CA ALA A 220 3.99 -23.07 -11.21
C ALA A 220 5.46 -22.83 -10.84
N VAL A 221 5.83 -23.06 -9.57
CA VAL A 221 7.22 -22.85 -9.11
C VAL A 221 8.19 -23.85 -9.76
N GLN A 222 7.76 -25.10 -9.95
CA GLN A 222 8.53 -26.09 -10.68
C GLN A 222 8.72 -25.72 -12.15
N GLY A 223 7.75 -25.06 -12.79
CA GLY A 223 7.89 -24.51 -14.13
C GLY A 223 9.07 -23.54 -14.22
N LYS A 224 9.11 -22.55 -13.32
CA LYS A 224 10.23 -21.60 -13.19
C LYS A 224 11.57 -22.29 -12.95
N SER A 225 11.62 -23.27 -12.03
CA SER A 225 12.82 -24.06 -11.75
C SER A 225 13.31 -24.85 -12.99
N ARG A 226 12.41 -25.53 -13.70
CA ARG A 226 12.74 -26.30 -14.92
C ARG A 226 13.19 -25.42 -16.08
N ALA A 227 12.74 -24.16 -16.12
CA ALA A 227 13.23 -23.15 -17.06
C ALA A 227 14.64 -22.62 -16.71
N GLY A 228 15.22 -23.07 -15.60
CA GLY A 228 16.60 -22.75 -15.20
C GLY A 228 16.73 -21.54 -14.28
N PHE A 229 15.62 -21.02 -13.74
CA PHE A 229 15.62 -19.93 -12.76
C PHE A 229 15.63 -20.49 -11.34
N ASN A 230 16.43 -19.88 -10.46
CA ASN A 230 16.38 -20.19 -9.04
C ASN A 230 15.01 -19.82 -8.45
N THR A 231 14.57 -20.62 -7.49
CA THR A 231 13.31 -20.44 -6.77
C THR A 231 13.56 -20.49 -5.27
N SER A 232 12.80 -19.74 -4.50
CA SER A 232 12.84 -19.75 -3.04
C SER A 232 11.44 -19.92 -2.44
N ILE A 233 11.35 -19.89 -1.12
CA ILE A 233 10.06 -19.91 -0.40
C ILE A 233 9.19 -18.70 -0.80
N THR A 234 9.82 -17.57 -1.14
CA THR A 234 9.12 -16.39 -1.66
C THR A 234 8.28 -16.69 -2.89
N ASP A 235 8.72 -17.60 -3.78
CA ASP A 235 7.92 -18.00 -4.94
C ASP A 235 6.58 -18.63 -4.51
N TYR A 236 6.63 -19.59 -3.58
CA TYR A 236 5.43 -20.26 -3.07
C TYR A 236 4.52 -19.28 -2.32
N TRP A 237 5.10 -18.40 -1.52
CA TRP A 237 4.38 -17.35 -0.80
C TRP A 237 3.71 -16.33 -1.71
N GLY A 238 4.45 -15.81 -2.70
CA GLY A 238 3.91 -14.87 -3.68
C GLY A 238 2.76 -15.48 -4.48
N ARG A 239 2.87 -16.78 -4.83
CA ARG A 239 1.74 -17.52 -5.41
C ARG A 239 0.59 -17.64 -4.42
N ALA A 240 0.84 -18.06 -3.19
CA ALA A 240 -0.19 -18.22 -2.17
C ALA A 240 -0.99 -16.92 -1.91
N LEU A 241 -0.28 -15.80 -1.76
CA LEU A 241 -0.85 -14.46 -1.63
C LEU A 241 -1.75 -14.10 -2.81
N SER A 242 -1.30 -14.39 -4.03
CA SER A 242 -2.02 -13.99 -5.24
C SER A 242 -3.43 -14.58 -5.35
N TYR A 243 -3.68 -15.76 -4.79
CA TYR A 243 -5.02 -16.37 -4.78
C TYR A 243 -6.03 -15.59 -3.94
N GLN A 244 -5.58 -14.93 -2.86
CA GLN A 244 -6.46 -14.12 -2.01
C GLN A 244 -6.53 -12.65 -2.46
N LEU A 245 -5.63 -12.21 -3.34
CA LEU A 245 -5.42 -10.79 -3.65
C LEU A 245 -5.67 -10.43 -5.10
N ILE A 246 -5.60 -11.37 -6.05
CA ILE A 246 -5.82 -11.13 -7.48
C ILE A 246 -7.02 -11.96 -7.94
N ASN A 247 -8.12 -11.29 -8.26
CA ASN A 247 -9.34 -11.90 -8.76
C ASN A 247 -9.14 -12.23 -10.24
N ALA A 248 -8.38 -13.29 -10.51
CA ALA A 248 -8.19 -13.87 -11.83
C ALA A 248 -7.92 -15.36 -11.66
N SER A 249 -8.12 -16.12 -12.74
CA SER A 249 -7.87 -17.57 -12.74
C SER A 249 -6.47 -17.87 -12.18
N ASN A 250 -6.41 -18.86 -11.30
CA ASN A 250 -5.19 -19.31 -10.63
C ASN A 250 -4.42 -18.17 -9.94
N GLY A 251 -5.11 -17.19 -9.35
CA GLY A 251 -4.47 -16.05 -8.69
C GLY A 251 -3.67 -15.16 -9.64
N GLY A 252 -4.15 -14.96 -10.86
CA GLY A 252 -3.48 -14.12 -11.87
C GLY A 252 -2.08 -14.60 -12.23
N ILE A 253 -1.95 -15.90 -12.51
CA ILE A 253 -0.66 -16.54 -12.80
C ILE A 253 0.14 -15.86 -13.93
N ASP A 254 -0.55 -15.23 -14.88
CA ASP A 254 0.00 -14.56 -16.06
C ASP A 254 0.05 -13.02 -15.93
N TYR A 255 -0.21 -12.48 -14.74
CA TYR A 255 -0.19 -11.04 -14.47
C TYR A 255 1.19 -10.62 -14.00
N THR A 256 1.76 -9.60 -14.66
CA THR A 256 3.05 -9.03 -14.28
C THR A 256 2.90 -7.63 -13.71
N TRP A 257 3.88 -7.17 -12.92
CA TRP A 257 3.92 -5.79 -12.44
C TRP A 257 4.04 -4.79 -13.58
N SER A 258 4.84 -5.11 -14.61
CA SER A 258 4.94 -4.32 -15.85
C SER A 258 3.61 -4.20 -16.61
N SER A 259 2.68 -5.15 -16.44
CA SER A 259 1.38 -5.13 -17.12
C SER A 259 0.51 -3.92 -16.72
N ILE A 260 0.75 -3.33 -15.53
CA ILE A 260 0.06 -2.11 -15.07
C ILE A 260 0.23 -1.00 -16.11
N ALA A 261 1.46 -0.83 -16.63
CA ALA A 261 1.79 0.18 -17.62
C ALA A 261 1.02 0.03 -18.94
N LEU A 262 0.48 -1.16 -19.20
CA LEU A 262 -0.25 -1.47 -20.43
C LEU A 262 -1.75 -1.19 -20.33
N THR A 263 -2.29 -1.01 -19.13
CA THR A 263 -3.72 -0.73 -18.91
C THR A 263 -4.12 0.64 -19.45
N ASP A 264 -5.35 0.75 -19.94
CA ASP A 264 -5.86 2.01 -20.52
C ASP A 264 -5.99 3.11 -19.47
N SER A 265 -6.44 2.77 -18.27
CA SER A 265 -6.57 3.70 -17.14
C SER A 265 -5.21 4.24 -16.70
N PHE A 266 -4.17 3.40 -16.67
CA PHE A 266 -2.83 3.85 -16.33
C PHE A 266 -2.24 4.71 -17.46
N LYS A 267 -2.36 4.31 -18.73
CA LYS A 267 -1.93 5.14 -19.87
C LYS A 267 -2.59 6.53 -19.91
N LYS A 268 -3.84 6.63 -19.45
CA LYS A 268 -4.58 7.89 -19.31
C LYS A 268 -4.27 8.66 -18.01
N ALA A 269 -3.34 8.14 -17.20
CA ALA A 269 -2.92 8.67 -15.92
C ALA A 269 -4.06 8.87 -14.91
N GLU A 270 -5.04 7.94 -14.88
CA GLU A 270 -6.23 8.03 -14.03
C GLU A 270 -5.99 7.57 -12.59
N MET A 271 -4.94 6.79 -12.37
CA MET A 271 -4.49 6.31 -11.05
C MET A 271 -3.09 6.86 -10.70
N PRO A 272 -2.70 6.95 -9.42
CA PRO A 272 -1.32 7.25 -9.03
C PRO A 272 -0.34 6.16 -9.52
N ILE A 273 0.96 6.46 -9.61
CA ILE A 273 1.99 5.43 -9.85
C ILE A 273 2.07 4.53 -8.60
N PRO A 274 1.88 3.21 -8.74
CA PRO A 274 2.10 2.26 -7.65
C PRO A 274 3.60 1.99 -7.50
N ILE A 275 4.07 1.99 -6.26
CA ILE A 275 5.47 1.67 -5.93
C ILE A 275 5.46 0.60 -4.83
N LEU A 276 6.14 -0.52 -5.04
CA LEU A 276 6.46 -1.46 -3.96
C LEU A 276 7.92 -1.34 -3.56
N VAL A 277 8.22 -1.59 -2.29
CA VAL A 277 9.59 -1.52 -1.74
C VAL A 277 10.03 -2.88 -1.21
N ALA A 278 11.31 -3.21 -1.42
CA ALA A 278 12.00 -4.35 -0.83
C ALA A 278 13.42 -3.94 -0.44
N ASP A 279 13.98 -4.61 0.57
CA ASP A 279 15.35 -4.35 1.01
C ASP A 279 16.31 -5.36 0.38
N GLY A 280 17.50 -4.90 0.01
CA GLY A 280 18.59 -5.77 -0.38
C GLY A 280 19.26 -6.37 0.85
N ARG A 281 19.55 -7.66 0.80
CA ARG A 281 20.35 -8.36 1.82
C ARG A 281 21.60 -8.94 1.17
N TYR A 282 22.78 -8.63 1.70
CA TYR A 282 24.00 -9.22 1.15
C TYR A 282 24.18 -10.66 1.64
N PRO A 283 24.93 -11.51 0.89
CA PRO A 283 25.23 -12.86 1.33
C PRO A 283 25.80 -12.90 2.76
N ASP A 284 25.36 -13.88 3.55
CA ASP A 284 25.74 -14.10 4.96
C ASP A 284 25.23 -13.04 5.97
N GLU A 285 24.40 -12.07 5.57
CA GLU A 285 23.74 -11.15 6.49
C GLU A 285 22.43 -11.75 7.04
N LEU A 286 22.34 -11.87 8.38
CA LEU A 286 21.13 -12.32 9.08
C LEU A 286 20.18 -11.17 9.48
N LEU A 287 20.69 -9.94 9.51
CA LEU A 287 19.95 -8.75 9.90
C LEU A 287 20.11 -7.68 8.82
N VAL A 288 18.98 -7.13 8.38
CA VAL A 288 18.97 -5.98 7.47
C VAL A 288 19.36 -4.74 8.26
N SER A 289 20.49 -4.16 7.86
CA SER A 289 20.98 -2.91 8.44
C SER A 289 20.08 -1.74 8.05
N SER A 290 20.01 -0.70 8.88
CA SER A 290 19.36 0.58 8.51
C SER A 290 19.95 1.25 7.25
N ASN A 291 21.14 0.79 6.82
CA ASN A 291 21.81 1.24 5.59
C ASN A 291 21.61 0.28 4.41
N ALA A 292 20.70 -0.69 4.52
CA ALA A 292 20.38 -1.60 3.44
C ALA A 292 19.97 -0.82 2.18
N THR A 293 20.21 -1.44 1.03
CA THR A 293 19.79 -0.90 -0.26
C THR A 293 18.28 -1.02 -0.37
N VAL A 294 17.58 0.09 -0.49
CA VAL A 294 16.12 0.15 -0.63
C VAL A 294 15.78 0.09 -2.11
N TYR A 295 15.26 -1.03 -2.57
CA TYR A 295 14.80 -1.20 -3.96
C TYR A 295 13.34 -0.82 -4.11
N GLU A 296 13.00 -0.25 -5.26
CA GLU A 296 11.62 0.03 -5.64
C GLU A 296 11.21 -0.73 -6.91
N PHE A 297 9.95 -1.15 -6.94
CA PHE A 297 9.26 -1.70 -8.11
C PHE A 297 8.19 -0.71 -8.56
N ASN A 298 8.36 -0.11 -9.73
CA ASN A 298 7.31 0.65 -10.39
C ASN A 298 6.92 -0.03 -11.72
N PRO A 299 5.83 0.38 -12.40
CA PRO A 299 5.33 -0.30 -13.60
C PRO A 299 6.30 -0.40 -14.79
N TRP A 300 7.44 0.30 -14.76
CA TRP A 300 8.41 0.30 -15.85
C TRP A 300 9.77 -0.27 -15.46
N GLU A 301 10.15 -0.15 -14.19
CA GLU A 301 11.52 -0.41 -13.77
C GLU A 301 11.63 -0.88 -12.32
N PHE A 302 12.70 -1.61 -12.08
CA PHE A 302 13.14 -2.12 -10.80
C PHE A 302 14.55 -1.60 -10.54
N GLY A 303 14.80 -1.07 -9.35
CA GLY A 303 16.10 -0.54 -9.01
C GLY A 303 16.07 0.34 -7.78
N THR A 304 17.06 1.21 -7.65
CA THR A 304 17.21 2.04 -6.46
C THR A 304 17.89 3.38 -6.77
N PHE A 305 17.50 4.39 -6.01
CA PHE A 305 18.19 5.68 -5.93
C PHE A 305 19.36 5.67 -4.95
N ASP A 306 19.56 4.60 -4.18
CA ASP A 306 20.70 4.48 -3.27
C ASP A 306 22.02 4.37 -4.05
N PRO A 307 23.13 4.91 -3.49
CA PRO A 307 24.42 4.94 -4.17
C PRO A 307 25.06 3.54 -4.30
N THR A 308 24.55 2.56 -3.56
CA THR A 308 24.98 1.16 -3.59
C THR A 308 24.71 0.48 -4.92
N VAL A 309 23.75 0.95 -5.72
CA VAL A 309 23.55 0.47 -7.10
C VAL A 309 23.31 1.65 -8.06
N TYR A 310 22.54 2.65 -7.62
CA TYR A 310 22.24 3.87 -8.34
C TYR A 310 21.80 3.63 -9.79
N GLY A 311 20.89 2.66 -9.97
CA GLY A 311 20.49 2.20 -11.28
C GLY A 311 19.15 1.50 -11.30
N PHE A 312 18.52 1.52 -12.47
CA PHE A 312 17.20 0.95 -12.72
C PHE A 312 17.19 0.08 -13.97
N ALA A 313 16.77 -1.17 -13.81
CA ALA A 313 16.59 -2.12 -14.89
C ALA A 313 15.11 -2.12 -15.35
N PRO A 314 14.83 -2.29 -16.66
CA PRO A 314 13.46 -2.42 -17.16
C PRO A 314 12.77 -3.65 -16.56
N ILE A 315 11.68 -3.44 -15.82
CA ILE A 315 11.10 -4.50 -14.97
C ILE A 315 10.52 -5.66 -15.80
N GLU A 316 9.98 -5.35 -16.98
CA GLU A 316 9.48 -6.33 -17.95
C GLU A 316 10.54 -7.37 -18.35
N TYR A 317 11.83 -7.02 -18.25
CA TYR A 317 12.94 -7.85 -18.69
C TYR A 317 13.79 -8.40 -17.54
N LEU A 318 13.28 -8.40 -16.30
CA LEU A 318 14.07 -8.75 -15.10
C LEU A 318 14.77 -10.10 -15.15
N GLY A 319 14.18 -11.10 -15.81
CA GLY A 319 14.80 -12.43 -15.94
C GLY A 319 15.95 -12.49 -16.96
N SER A 320 16.27 -11.38 -17.63
CA SER A 320 17.27 -11.35 -18.69
C SER A 320 18.68 -11.17 -18.13
N ARG A 321 19.68 -11.73 -18.82
CA ARG A 321 21.08 -11.62 -18.42
C ARG A 321 21.68 -10.25 -18.80
N PHE A 322 21.55 -9.26 -17.93
CA PHE A 322 22.29 -8.01 -18.05
C PHE A 322 23.75 -8.18 -17.62
N VAL A 323 24.68 -7.56 -18.35
CA VAL A 323 26.10 -7.52 -18.02
C VAL A 323 26.60 -6.10 -18.22
N ALA A 324 27.15 -5.49 -17.17
CA ALA A 324 27.59 -4.09 -17.18
C ALA A 324 26.49 -3.13 -17.67
N GLY A 325 25.25 -3.39 -17.25
CA GLY A 325 24.07 -2.59 -17.58
C GLY A 325 23.49 -2.79 -18.98
N SER A 326 23.99 -3.73 -19.78
CA SER A 326 23.46 -4.02 -21.12
C SER A 326 23.19 -5.50 -21.31
N LEU A 327 22.14 -5.84 -22.05
CA LEU A 327 21.81 -7.21 -22.41
C LEU A 327 22.67 -7.63 -23.64
N PRO A 328 23.57 -8.63 -23.53
CA PRO A 328 24.47 -9.03 -24.62
C PRO A 328 23.74 -9.42 -25.92
N GLN A 329 24.39 -9.21 -27.06
CA GLN A 329 23.75 -9.40 -28.39
C GLN A 329 23.33 -10.84 -28.66
N ASN A 330 24.06 -11.81 -28.12
CA ASN A 330 23.82 -13.24 -28.27
C ASN A 330 22.82 -13.82 -27.25
N GLU A 331 22.36 -13.03 -26.29
CA GLU A 331 21.38 -13.46 -25.29
C GLU A 331 19.95 -13.20 -25.79
N SER A 332 18.96 -13.85 -25.18
CA SER A 332 17.54 -13.54 -25.42
C SER A 332 17.01 -12.57 -24.37
N CYS A 333 15.90 -11.90 -24.68
CA CYS A 333 15.15 -11.16 -23.67
C CYS A 333 14.23 -12.14 -22.96
N VAL A 334 14.06 -11.99 -21.65
CA VAL A 334 13.18 -12.85 -20.84
C VAL A 334 12.06 -12.01 -20.29
N ARG A 335 10.81 -12.46 -20.43
CA ARG A 335 9.60 -11.81 -19.86
C ARG A 335 8.88 -12.75 -18.90
N GLY A 336 8.07 -12.19 -18.01
CA GLY A 336 7.25 -12.95 -17.05
C GLY A 336 7.91 -13.17 -15.67
N PHE A 337 9.18 -12.79 -15.50
CA PHE A 337 9.86 -12.87 -14.20
C PHE A 337 9.24 -11.94 -13.15
N ASP A 338 8.71 -10.79 -13.59
CA ASP A 338 8.06 -9.80 -12.76
C ASP A 338 6.59 -10.14 -12.45
N ASN A 339 6.27 -11.43 -12.24
CA ASN A 339 4.94 -11.86 -11.82
C ASN A 339 4.46 -11.03 -10.61
N ALA A 340 3.25 -10.49 -10.67
CA ALA A 340 2.77 -9.55 -9.67
C ALA A 340 2.66 -10.19 -8.27
N GLY A 341 2.31 -11.49 -8.21
CA GLY A 341 2.32 -12.26 -6.96
C GLY A 341 3.74 -12.39 -6.39
N PHE A 342 4.73 -12.68 -7.23
CA PHE A 342 6.13 -12.73 -6.80
C PHE A 342 6.64 -11.36 -6.31
N VAL A 343 6.33 -10.26 -7.00
CA VAL A 343 6.73 -8.91 -6.55
C VAL A 343 6.09 -8.55 -5.19
N MET A 344 4.80 -8.85 -4.98
CA MET A 344 4.15 -8.70 -3.66
C MET A 344 4.80 -9.61 -2.61
N GLY A 345 5.15 -10.84 -2.99
CA GLY A 345 5.86 -11.80 -2.15
C GLY A 345 7.23 -11.28 -1.73
N THR A 346 8.04 -10.77 -2.65
CA THR A 346 9.34 -10.15 -2.39
C THR A 346 9.22 -9.02 -1.37
N SER A 347 8.29 -8.09 -1.59
CA SER A 347 8.05 -6.96 -0.67
C SER A 347 7.57 -7.39 0.72
N SER A 348 7.22 -8.67 0.91
CA SER A 348 6.71 -9.25 2.16
C SER A 348 7.45 -10.53 2.59
N SER A 349 8.71 -10.68 2.16
CA SER A 349 9.50 -11.89 2.42
C SER A 349 10.08 -11.94 3.83
N LEU A 350 9.23 -11.92 4.85
CA LEU A 350 9.61 -11.94 6.28
C LEU A 350 9.42 -13.34 6.88
N PHE A 351 10.18 -14.33 6.42
CA PHE A 351 9.89 -15.75 6.71
C PHE A 351 10.63 -16.35 7.90
N ASN A 352 11.66 -15.70 8.43
CA ASN A 352 12.46 -16.20 9.55
C ASN A 352 11.62 -16.46 10.83
N GLN A 353 10.46 -15.83 10.98
CA GLN A 353 9.50 -16.09 12.08
C GLN A 353 8.31 -16.97 11.68
N PHE A 354 7.95 -16.98 10.40
CA PHE A 354 6.77 -17.67 9.85
C PHE A 354 7.04 -19.16 9.61
N LEU A 355 8.23 -19.52 9.13
CA LEU A 355 8.61 -20.92 8.84
C LEU A 355 8.95 -21.72 10.10
N LEU A 356 9.22 -21.05 11.22
CA LEU A 356 9.31 -21.72 12.53
C LEU A 356 7.99 -22.42 12.91
N GLN A 357 6.87 -22.08 12.25
CA GLN A 357 5.58 -22.76 12.39
C GLN A 357 5.28 -23.80 11.30
N ILE A 358 6.18 -24.04 10.34
CA ILE A 358 5.98 -25.06 9.28
C ILE A 358 5.90 -26.48 9.86
N ASN A 359 6.62 -26.77 10.94
CA ASN A 359 6.51 -28.06 11.62
C ASN A 359 5.14 -28.25 12.31
N SER A 360 4.38 -27.17 12.54
CA SER A 360 3.03 -27.21 13.10
C SER A 360 1.90 -27.10 12.06
N THR A 361 2.20 -26.83 10.78
CA THR A 361 1.18 -26.74 9.73
C THR A 361 0.98 -28.07 8.99
N ALA A 362 -0.28 -28.34 8.62
CA ALA A 362 -0.70 -29.55 7.90
C ALA A 362 -0.34 -29.50 6.40
N LEU A 363 0.90 -29.13 6.07
CA LEU A 363 1.36 -29.08 4.68
C LEU A 363 1.47 -30.48 4.07
N PRO A 364 1.07 -30.68 2.80
CA PRO A 364 1.32 -31.90 2.05
C PRO A 364 2.81 -32.27 1.96
N ASP A 365 3.12 -33.57 1.92
CA ASP A 365 4.51 -34.07 1.93
C ASP A 365 5.34 -33.58 0.73
N PHE A 366 4.71 -33.37 -0.44
CA PHE A 366 5.43 -32.85 -1.61
C PHE A 366 5.89 -31.40 -1.41
N LEU A 367 5.12 -30.56 -0.70
CA LEU A 367 5.54 -29.20 -0.36
C LEU A 367 6.60 -29.21 0.72
N LYS A 368 6.48 -30.07 1.73
CA LYS A 368 7.55 -30.24 2.73
C LYS A 368 8.86 -30.66 2.07
N SER A 369 8.79 -31.58 1.10
CA SER A 369 9.95 -32.01 0.32
C SER A 369 10.51 -30.89 -0.56
N ALA A 370 9.64 -30.12 -1.21
CA ALA A 370 10.03 -28.98 -2.04
C ALA A 370 10.72 -27.89 -1.20
N PHE A 371 10.14 -27.56 -0.04
CA PHE A 371 10.77 -26.67 0.92
C PHE A 371 12.10 -27.23 1.36
N THR A 372 12.17 -28.47 1.84
CA THR A 372 13.42 -29.13 2.27
C THR A 372 14.53 -29.03 1.22
N SER A 373 14.21 -29.30 -0.06
CA SER A 373 15.17 -29.15 -1.17
C SER A 373 15.69 -27.71 -1.30
N ILE A 374 14.80 -26.72 -1.21
CA ILE A 374 15.17 -25.30 -1.23
C ILE A 374 16.09 -24.96 -0.03
N LEU A 375 15.87 -25.59 1.14
CA LEU A 375 16.69 -25.33 2.34
C LEU A 375 18.07 -25.95 2.22
N GLU A 376 18.15 -27.14 1.60
CA GLU A 376 19.41 -27.82 1.32
C GLU A 376 20.24 -27.03 0.30
N ASP A 377 19.59 -26.40 -0.69
CA ASP A 377 20.25 -25.67 -1.78
C ASP A 377 20.69 -24.24 -1.39
N ILE A 378 19.87 -23.51 -0.61
CA ILE A 378 20.11 -22.08 -0.26
C ILE A 378 20.68 -21.91 1.16
N GLY A 379 20.49 -22.90 2.03
CA GLY A 379 20.90 -22.87 3.43
C GLY A 379 19.83 -22.28 4.36
N GLN A 380 19.82 -22.76 5.61
CA GLN A 380 18.84 -22.39 6.64
C GLN A 380 18.93 -20.94 7.15
N GLU A 381 19.89 -20.15 6.70
CA GLU A 381 20.03 -18.74 7.07
C GLU A 381 19.42 -17.81 6.01
N ASN A 382 18.95 -18.37 4.89
CA ASN A 382 18.46 -17.66 3.71
C ASN A 382 17.00 -18.01 3.35
N TYR A 383 16.24 -18.51 4.31
CA TYR A 383 14.86 -18.96 4.14
C TYR A 383 13.90 -17.91 3.60
N ASP A 384 14.21 -16.64 3.85
CA ASP A 384 13.35 -15.49 3.65
C ASP A 384 13.76 -14.59 2.49
N ILE A 385 14.63 -15.07 1.60
CA ILE A 385 15.12 -14.30 0.47
C ILE A 385 14.28 -14.56 -0.78
N ALA A 386 13.88 -13.50 -1.45
CA ALA A 386 13.45 -13.50 -2.84
C ALA A 386 14.67 -13.47 -3.77
N LEU A 387 14.86 -14.53 -4.55
CA LEU A 387 16.02 -14.66 -5.43
C LEU A 387 15.79 -14.04 -6.80
N TYR A 388 16.60 -13.04 -7.15
CA TYR A 388 16.65 -12.41 -8.47
C TYR A 388 17.88 -12.91 -9.21
N THR A 389 17.70 -14.02 -9.93
CA THR A 389 18.73 -14.64 -10.76
C THR A 389 18.24 -14.71 -12.21
N PRO A 390 18.95 -14.10 -13.18
CA PRO A 390 20.20 -13.36 -13.02
C PRO A 390 20.03 -11.99 -12.33
N ASN A 391 21.07 -11.54 -11.61
CA ASN A 391 21.14 -10.19 -11.07
C ASN A 391 21.16 -9.14 -12.22
N PRO A 392 20.16 -8.23 -12.31
CA PRO A 392 20.11 -7.24 -13.38
C PRO A 392 21.24 -6.19 -13.29
N PHE A 393 21.91 -6.08 -12.15
CA PHE A 393 23.01 -5.16 -11.89
C PHE A 393 24.39 -5.82 -11.93
N TYR A 394 24.49 -7.04 -12.46
CA TYR A 394 25.78 -7.71 -12.60
C TYR A 394 26.76 -6.88 -13.46
N HIS A 395 27.93 -6.59 -12.89
CA HIS A 395 28.96 -5.66 -13.37
C HIS A 395 28.51 -4.21 -13.62
N TRP A 396 27.31 -3.82 -13.20
CA TRP A 396 26.87 -2.42 -13.20
C TRP A 396 27.52 -1.65 -12.05
N ALA A 397 28.05 -0.45 -12.31
CA ALA A 397 28.73 0.37 -11.29
C ALA A 397 29.80 -0.42 -10.51
N ASN A 398 30.59 -1.24 -11.22
CA ASN A 398 31.51 -2.25 -10.66
C ASN A 398 32.52 -1.74 -9.61
N ASN A 399 32.79 -0.43 -9.59
CA ASN A 399 33.73 0.18 -8.66
C ASN A 399 33.08 0.61 -7.33
N SER A 400 31.76 0.70 -7.26
CA SER A 400 31.02 1.26 -6.12
C SER A 400 29.87 0.38 -5.64
N SER A 401 29.36 -0.51 -6.48
CA SER A 401 28.21 -1.36 -6.16
C SER A 401 28.65 -2.74 -5.65
N PRO A 402 28.28 -3.12 -4.41
CA PRO A 402 28.53 -4.48 -3.93
C PRO A 402 27.77 -5.53 -4.76
N ALA A 403 26.57 -5.20 -5.24
CA ALA A 403 25.78 -6.08 -6.11
C ALA A 403 26.45 -6.35 -7.47
N ALA A 404 27.44 -5.55 -7.90
CA ALA A 404 28.06 -5.70 -9.21
C ALA A 404 28.85 -7.01 -9.38
N ASN A 405 29.34 -7.60 -8.29
CA ASN A 405 30.13 -8.83 -8.34
C ASN A 405 29.28 -10.08 -8.16
N GLU A 406 28.00 -9.92 -7.81
CA GLU A 406 27.10 -11.02 -7.52
C GLU A 406 26.27 -11.40 -8.74
N THR A 407 26.22 -12.69 -9.05
CA THR A 407 25.38 -13.21 -10.15
C THR A 407 23.90 -13.31 -9.78
N MET A 408 23.60 -13.17 -8.50
CA MET A 408 22.30 -13.26 -7.86
C MET A 408 22.08 -12.00 -7.02
N LEU A 409 20.85 -11.51 -6.99
CA LEU A 409 20.45 -10.41 -6.12
C LEU A 409 19.40 -10.92 -5.13
N ASP A 410 19.68 -10.71 -3.85
CA ASP A 410 18.90 -11.20 -2.73
C ASP A 410 18.08 -10.06 -2.14
N LEU A 411 16.76 -10.21 -2.14
CA LEU A 411 15.82 -9.22 -1.61
C LEU A 411 14.95 -9.81 -0.51
N VAL A 412 14.53 -8.99 0.44
CA VAL A 412 13.66 -9.37 1.57
C VAL A 412 12.53 -8.35 1.75
N ASP A 413 11.69 -8.53 2.78
CA ASP A 413 10.62 -7.58 3.10
C ASP A 413 11.19 -6.16 3.26
N GLY A 414 10.56 -5.18 2.62
CA GLY A 414 11.03 -3.79 2.59
C GLY A 414 10.89 -3.03 3.91
N GLY A 415 10.35 -3.67 4.95
CA GLY A 415 10.28 -3.10 6.30
C GLY A 415 11.34 -3.63 7.26
N GLU A 416 12.26 -4.50 6.82
CA GLU A 416 13.26 -5.12 7.69
C GLU A 416 14.34 -4.15 8.16
N ASP A 417 14.61 -3.07 7.41
CA ASP A 417 15.52 -2.00 7.80
C ASP A 417 14.92 -0.98 8.80
N LEU A 418 13.76 -1.30 9.38
CA LEU A 418 12.91 -0.49 10.27
C LEU A 418 12.18 0.67 9.58
N GLN A 419 12.42 0.98 8.30
CA GLN A 419 11.66 1.96 7.53
C GLN A 419 10.33 1.37 7.05
N ASN A 420 9.54 0.84 7.99
CA ASN A 420 8.30 0.09 7.71
C ASN A 420 7.19 0.93 7.05
N ILE A 421 7.39 2.25 6.86
CA ILE A 421 6.58 3.10 5.98
C ILE A 421 7.44 3.42 4.74
N PRO A 422 6.99 3.15 3.50
CA PRO A 422 7.78 3.32 2.28
C PRO A 422 7.95 4.81 1.89
N LEU A 423 8.67 5.57 2.71
CA LEU A 423 8.90 7.01 2.54
C LEU A 423 10.07 7.28 1.58
N HIS A 424 11.09 6.41 1.59
CA HIS A 424 12.29 6.56 0.78
C HIS A 424 12.01 6.81 -0.71
N PRO A 425 11.13 6.06 -1.42
CA PRO A 425 10.80 6.37 -2.81
C PRO A 425 10.12 7.73 -2.97
N LEU A 426 9.39 8.22 -1.98
CA LEU A 426 8.60 9.45 -2.09
C LEU A 426 9.39 10.73 -1.75
N ILE A 427 10.50 10.60 -1.02
CA ILE A 427 11.35 11.74 -0.63
C ILE A 427 12.49 12.00 -1.63
N GLN A 428 12.52 11.27 -2.75
CA GLN A 428 13.51 11.48 -3.80
C GLN A 428 13.39 12.90 -4.38
N PRO A 429 14.48 13.69 -4.41
CA PRO A 429 14.44 15.07 -4.88
C PRO A 429 13.83 15.21 -6.29
N GLU A 430 14.13 14.26 -7.18
CA GLU A 430 13.64 14.23 -8.56
C GLU A 430 12.12 14.06 -8.69
N ARG A 431 11.44 13.52 -7.66
CA ARG A 431 9.98 13.37 -7.66
C ARG A 431 9.24 14.62 -7.20
N HIS A 432 9.94 15.56 -6.56
CA HIS A 432 9.39 16.84 -6.07
C HIS A 432 8.05 16.67 -5.32
N VAL A 433 7.97 15.69 -4.40
CA VAL A 433 6.76 15.49 -3.58
C VAL A 433 6.70 16.58 -2.50
N ASP A 434 5.53 17.19 -2.35
CA ASP A 434 5.28 18.30 -1.44
C ASP A 434 4.73 17.85 -0.09
N VAL A 435 3.88 16.83 -0.13
CA VAL A 435 3.22 16.26 1.04
C VAL A 435 3.14 14.75 0.90
N ILE A 436 3.39 14.04 1.98
CA ILE A 436 3.19 12.59 2.07
C ILE A 436 2.14 12.30 3.14
N ILE A 437 1.09 11.56 2.77
CA ILE A 437 0.16 10.96 3.73
C ILE A 437 0.70 9.58 4.11
N ALA A 438 1.26 9.47 5.31
CA ALA A 438 1.94 8.27 5.81
C ALA A 438 1.01 7.48 6.73
N VAL A 439 0.48 6.36 6.25
CA VAL A 439 -0.42 5.47 6.99
C VAL A 439 0.41 4.39 7.69
N ASP A 440 0.45 4.46 9.02
CA ASP A 440 1.31 3.59 9.84
C ASP A 440 0.49 2.53 10.59
N SER A 441 0.77 1.26 10.29
CA SER A 441 0.17 0.07 10.88
C SER A 441 1.22 -0.81 11.56
N SER A 442 2.38 -0.25 11.90
CA SER A 442 3.49 -0.95 12.56
C SER A 442 3.08 -1.53 13.92
N ALA A 443 3.74 -2.61 14.32
CA ALA A 443 3.50 -3.31 15.59
C ALA A 443 4.69 -3.10 16.53
N ASP A 444 4.95 -1.84 16.90
CA ASP A 444 6.21 -1.45 17.58
C ASP A 444 6.14 -1.57 19.10
N THR A 445 4.94 -1.57 19.67
CA THR A 445 4.70 -1.72 21.11
C THR A 445 4.36 -3.17 21.46
N ASP A 446 4.46 -3.54 22.74
CA ASP A 446 4.05 -4.87 23.25
C ASP A 446 2.61 -5.25 22.89
N ASN A 447 1.76 -4.27 22.59
CA ASN A 447 0.37 -4.45 22.18
C ASN A 447 0.15 -4.19 20.68
N ASN A 448 1.18 -4.29 19.82
CA ASN A 448 1.10 -4.16 18.36
C ASN A 448 0.56 -2.81 17.84
N TRP A 449 0.81 -1.71 18.56
CA TRP A 449 0.53 -0.35 18.08
C TRP A 449 1.79 0.35 17.57
N PRO A 450 1.67 1.29 16.62
CA PRO A 450 2.79 2.11 16.17
C PRO A 450 3.32 3.02 17.29
N ASN A 451 4.64 3.21 17.34
CA ASN A 451 5.30 4.16 18.24
C ASN A 451 6.16 5.21 17.50
N GLY A 452 6.08 5.25 16.17
CA GLY A 452 6.86 6.15 15.33
C GLY A 452 8.22 5.59 14.89
N THR A 453 8.54 4.33 15.17
CA THR A 453 9.83 3.72 14.80
C THR A 453 10.20 3.92 13.33
N ALA A 454 9.25 3.71 12.42
CA ALA A 454 9.49 3.92 10.99
C ALA A 454 9.84 5.37 10.61
N MET A 455 9.19 6.34 11.26
CA MET A 455 9.49 7.77 11.05
C MET A 455 10.90 8.12 11.55
N VAL A 456 11.31 7.54 12.69
CA VAL A 456 12.66 7.72 13.24
C VAL A 456 13.71 7.09 12.33
N ALA A 457 13.47 5.86 11.87
CA ALA A 457 14.40 5.14 10.99
C ALA A 457 14.69 5.91 9.70
N THR A 458 13.65 6.43 9.02
CA THR A 458 13.83 7.25 7.82
C THR A 458 14.54 8.57 8.12
N TYR A 459 14.25 9.20 9.26
CA TYR A 459 14.95 10.42 9.68
C TYR A 459 16.45 10.15 9.91
N GLU A 460 16.78 9.10 10.66
CA GLU A 460 18.17 8.72 10.93
C GLU A 460 18.93 8.33 9.65
N ARG A 461 18.26 7.64 8.72
CA ARG A 461 18.83 7.34 7.39
C ARG A 461 19.17 8.62 6.62
N SER A 462 18.31 9.64 6.68
CA SER A 462 18.58 10.93 6.02
C SER A 462 19.77 11.69 6.60
N LEU A 463 20.10 11.46 7.88
CA LEU A 463 21.24 12.05 8.58
C LEU A 463 22.53 11.24 8.44
N ASN A 464 22.44 10.05 7.85
CA ASN A 464 23.52 9.09 7.87
C ASN A 464 24.76 9.58 7.12
N SER A 465 25.89 9.64 7.81
CA SER A 465 27.14 10.19 7.30
C SER A 465 27.84 9.33 6.24
N THR A 466 27.41 8.07 6.05
CA THR A 466 27.90 7.21 4.95
C THR A 466 27.45 7.70 3.58
N GLY A 467 26.43 8.56 3.53
CA GLY A 467 25.85 9.08 2.29
C GLY A 467 24.80 8.17 1.66
N ILE A 468 24.35 7.11 2.35
CA ILE A 468 23.34 6.17 1.85
C ILE A 468 22.03 6.87 1.45
N GLY A 469 21.62 7.91 2.17
CA GLY A 469 20.44 8.71 1.85
C GLY A 469 20.54 9.56 0.57
N ASN A 470 21.68 9.59 -0.11
CA ASN A 470 21.91 10.15 -1.45
C ASN A 470 21.22 11.48 -1.79
N GLY A 471 21.30 12.47 -0.89
CA GLY A 471 20.70 13.78 -1.13
C GLY A 471 19.19 13.87 -0.86
N THR A 472 18.57 12.81 -0.35
CA THR A 472 17.24 12.91 0.27
C THR A 472 17.33 13.73 1.57
N ALA A 473 16.34 14.60 1.77
CA ALA A 473 16.14 15.29 3.03
C ALA A 473 14.85 14.78 3.69
N PHE A 474 14.81 14.82 5.01
CA PHE A 474 13.66 14.40 5.79
C PHE A 474 13.43 15.38 6.96
N PRO A 475 12.18 15.66 7.36
CA PRO A 475 11.95 16.51 8.52
C PRO A 475 12.49 15.88 9.80
N ALA A 476 12.83 16.73 10.77
CA ALA A 476 13.21 16.27 12.10
C ALA A 476 12.06 15.50 12.76
N VAL A 477 12.41 14.39 13.40
CA VAL A 477 11.49 13.47 14.09
C VAL A 477 12.09 13.16 15.47
N PRO A 478 11.31 13.20 16.56
CA PRO A 478 11.81 12.86 17.89
C PRO A 478 11.92 11.35 18.09
N ASP A 479 12.58 10.93 19.18
CA ASP A 479 12.66 9.52 19.56
C ASP A 479 11.28 8.88 19.87
N GLN A 480 11.22 7.55 19.85
CA GLN A 480 10.00 6.76 20.06
C GLN A 480 9.36 7.02 21.43
N ASN A 481 10.16 7.23 22.48
CA ASN A 481 9.61 7.53 23.80
C ASN A 481 8.87 8.87 23.78
N THR A 482 9.44 9.88 23.10
CA THR A 482 8.78 11.17 22.89
C THR A 482 7.47 11.00 22.11
N PHE A 483 7.43 10.16 21.06
CA PHE A 483 6.19 9.87 20.32
C PHE A 483 5.07 9.40 21.26
N VAL A 484 5.37 8.43 22.11
CA VAL A 484 4.41 7.85 23.05
C VAL A 484 4.04 8.85 24.14
N ASN A 485 5.04 9.46 24.80
CA ASN A 485 4.83 10.36 25.93
C ASN A 485 4.05 11.64 25.56
N LEU A 486 4.25 12.16 24.34
CA LEU A 486 3.53 13.33 23.85
C LEU A 486 2.26 12.98 23.07
N GLY A 487 1.94 11.68 22.96
CA GLY A 487 0.77 11.17 22.26
C GLY A 487 0.76 11.47 20.75
N LEU A 488 1.93 11.57 20.12
CA LEU A 488 2.07 11.75 18.67
C LEU A 488 1.58 10.52 17.89
N ASN A 489 1.57 9.35 18.54
CA ASN A 489 1.01 8.11 18.02
C ASN A 489 -0.48 7.89 18.38
N THR A 490 -1.18 8.89 18.95
CA THR A 490 -2.59 8.77 19.36
C THR A 490 -3.58 9.49 18.44
N ARG A 491 -3.05 10.28 17.49
CA ARG A 491 -3.78 11.13 16.55
C ARG A 491 -2.87 11.46 15.37
N PRO A 492 -3.39 12.02 14.27
CA PRO A 492 -2.55 12.57 13.22
C PRO A 492 -1.52 13.56 13.75
N THR A 493 -0.29 13.51 13.23
CA THR A 493 0.81 14.42 13.59
C THR A 493 1.52 14.87 12.32
N PHE A 494 1.87 16.14 12.22
CA PHE A 494 2.58 16.69 11.05
C PHE A 494 4.07 16.90 11.37
N PHE A 495 4.92 16.60 10.40
CA PHE A 495 6.36 16.84 10.46
C PHE A 495 6.82 17.67 9.27
N GLY A 496 7.79 18.56 9.51
CA GLY A 496 8.36 19.40 8.47
C GLY A 496 7.49 20.57 8.03
N CYS A 497 6.54 21.04 8.84
CA CYS A 497 5.61 22.08 8.41
C CYS A 497 6.29 23.37 7.94
N ASN A 498 7.38 23.78 8.58
CA ASN A 498 8.21 24.90 8.14
C ASN A 498 9.38 24.40 7.28
N SER A 499 9.34 24.64 5.97
CA SER A 499 10.40 24.25 5.04
C SER A 499 11.74 24.94 5.30
N SER A 500 11.74 26.13 5.90
CA SER A 500 12.96 26.89 6.20
C SER A 500 13.82 26.24 7.30
N ASN A 501 13.25 25.32 8.07
CA ASN A 501 13.96 24.57 9.11
C ASN A 501 14.54 23.24 8.60
N LEU A 502 14.39 22.93 7.31
CA LEU A 502 14.86 21.68 6.71
C LEU A 502 16.26 21.86 6.12
N THR A 503 17.05 20.79 6.13
CA THR A 503 18.41 20.76 5.56
C THR A 503 18.42 20.67 4.03
N GLY A 504 17.28 20.42 3.41
CA GLY A 504 17.07 20.36 1.97
C GLY A 504 15.57 20.29 1.63
N PRO A 505 15.21 20.26 0.34
CA PRO A 505 13.82 20.10 -0.07
C PRO A 505 13.25 18.78 0.44
N ALA A 506 12.25 18.84 1.33
CA ALA A 506 11.54 17.66 1.81
C ALA A 506 10.02 17.92 1.92
N PRO A 507 9.20 16.87 1.74
CA PRO A 507 7.77 16.98 1.90
C PRO A 507 7.38 17.25 3.36
N LEU A 508 6.22 17.89 3.53
CA LEU A 508 5.48 17.85 4.79
C LEU A 508 4.93 16.43 4.96
N ILE A 509 5.18 15.79 6.11
CA ILE A 509 4.64 14.45 6.39
C ILE A 509 3.39 14.57 7.25
N VAL A 510 2.26 14.07 6.75
CA VAL A 510 1.05 13.84 7.53
C VAL A 510 1.08 12.39 8.03
N TYR A 511 1.51 12.19 9.27
CA TYR A 511 1.63 10.87 9.89
C TYR A 511 0.28 10.46 10.49
N LEU A 512 -0.25 9.32 10.04
CA LEU A 512 -1.52 8.72 10.44
C LEU A 512 -1.27 7.38 11.14
N PRO A 513 -1.06 7.37 12.47
CA PRO A 513 -0.86 6.14 13.23
C PRO A 513 -2.18 5.37 13.37
N ASN A 514 -2.11 4.05 13.19
CA ASN A 514 -3.19 3.15 13.57
C ASN A 514 -3.53 3.35 15.05
N TYR A 515 -4.81 3.59 15.34
CA TYR A 515 -5.31 3.88 16.67
C TYR A 515 -6.76 3.40 16.80
N PRO A 516 -7.24 2.94 17.98
CA PRO A 516 -8.58 2.37 18.08
C PRO A 516 -9.65 3.48 18.14
N TYR A 517 -10.24 3.82 17.00
CA TYR A 517 -11.36 4.76 16.92
C TYR A 517 -12.69 4.08 17.23
N VAL A 518 -12.98 2.97 16.54
CA VAL A 518 -14.24 2.22 16.67
C VAL A 518 -14.03 0.75 17.03
N SER A 519 -12.83 0.22 16.80
CA SER A 519 -12.47 -1.15 17.16
C SER A 519 -10.97 -1.29 17.40
N TYR A 520 -10.56 -2.38 18.03
CA TYR A 520 -9.16 -2.76 18.17
C TYR A 520 -8.65 -3.37 16.86
N SER A 521 -7.76 -2.64 16.18
CA SER A 521 -7.15 -3.03 14.89
C SER A 521 -5.72 -3.55 15.02
N ASN A 522 -5.15 -3.61 16.22
CA ASN A 522 -3.79 -4.05 16.54
C ASN A 522 -3.61 -5.57 16.54
N VAL A 523 -4.18 -6.26 15.55
CA VAL A 523 -4.06 -7.71 15.40
C VAL A 523 -2.62 -8.12 15.06
N SER A 524 -2.20 -9.33 15.40
CA SER A 524 -0.82 -9.80 15.14
C SER A 524 -0.48 -9.79 13.65
N THR A 525 0.76 -9.41 13.33
CA THR A 525 1.30 -9.45 11.96
C THR A 525 1.23 -10.86 11.34
N PHE A 526 1.37 -11.89 12.17
CA PHE A 526 1.45 -13.30 11.74
C PHE A 526 0.12 -14.05 11.87
N LYS A 527 -0.98 -13.38 12.26
CA LYS A 527 -2.29 -14.04 12.31
C LYS A 527 -2.78 -14.32 10.88
N PRO A 528 -3.03 -15.58 10.50
CA PRO A 528 -3.17 -15.97 9.09
C PRO A 528 -4.62 -15.98 8.58
N GLU A 529 -5.61 -15.80 9.46
CA GLU A 529 -7.04 -15.89 9.13
C GLU A 529 -7.88 -14.87 9.92
N TYR A 530 -8.98 -14.40 9.33
CA TYR A 530 -9.88 -13.41 9.91
C TYR A 530 -11.32 -13.63 9.44
N GLU A 531 -12.27 -13.60 10.36
CA GLU A 531 -13.69 -13.45 10.04
C GLU A 531 -13.94 -12.17 9.22
N GLU A 532 -14.86 -12.24 8.26
CA GLU A 532 -15.19 -11.08 7.41
C GLU A 532 -15.66 -9.87 8.22
N SER A 533 -16.40 -10.12 9.32
CA SER A 533 -16.82 -9.06 10.23
C SER A 533 -15.63 -8.37 10.94
N GLN A 534 -14.58 -9.12 11.28
CA GLN A 534 -13.35 -8.56 11.85
C GLN A 534 -12.57 -7.79 10.78
N ARG A 535 -12.48 -8.32 9.56
CA ARG A 535 -11.90 -7.61 8.41
C ARG A 535 -12.54 -6.24 8.23
N ASP A 536 -13.87 -6.21 8.17
CA ASP A 536 -14.62 -4.98 7.93
C ASP A 536 -14.53 -3.99 9.09
N GLN A 537 -14.47 -4.47 10.34
CA GLN A 537 -14.24 -3.61 11.50
C GLN A 537 -12.85 -2.95 11.48
N ILE A 538 -11.80 -3.66 11.05
CA ILE A 538 -10.45 -3.11 10.95
C ILE A 538 -10.39 -2.08 9.82
N ILE A 539 -11.01 -2.36 8.67
CA ILE A 539 -11.12 -1.42 7.55
C ILE A 539 -11.90 -0.17 7.97
N GLN A 540 -13.02 -0.33 8.68
CA GLN A 540 -13.78 0.81 9.20
C GLN A 540 -12.95 1.63 10.19
N ASN A 541 -12.18 0.98 11.08
CA ASN A 541 -11.30 1.69 11.99
C ASN A 541 -10.23 2.50 11.24
N GLY A 542 -9.61 1.94 10.21
CA GLY A 542 -8.65 2.67 9.37
C GLY A 542 -9.27 3.87 8.64
N TYR A 543 -10.53 3.74 8.20
CA TYR A 543 -11.30 4.85 7.63
C TYR A 543 -11.50 5.97 8.66
N ASP A 544 -11.87 5.62 9.88
CA ASP A 544 -12.09 6.58 10.97
C ASP A 544 -10.79 7.19 11.49
N VAL A 545 -9.66 6.48 11.45
CA VAL A 545 -8.34 7.06 11.71
C VAL A 545 -8.02 8.14 10.67
N ALA A 546 -8.22 7.85 9.38
CA ALA A 546 -7.88 8.77 8.30
C ALA A 546 -8.77 10.03 8.28
N THR A 547 -10.05 9.89 8.60
CA THR A 547 -11.03 11.00 8.63
C THR A 547 -11.20 11.63 10.01
N MET A 548 -10.50 11.12 11.03
CA MET A 548 -10.74 11.43 12.45
C MET A 548 -12.21 11.29 12.86
N GLY A 549 -12.83 10.20 12.40
CA GLY A 549 -14.25 9.91 12.57
C GLY A 549 -15.13 10.91 11.83
N ASN A 550 -14.81 11.22 10.57
CA ASN A 550 -15.53 12.21 9.76
C ASN A 550 -15.57 13.60 10.44
N ASN A 551 -14.41 14.11 10.85
CA ASN A 551 -14.26 15.31 11.67
C ASN A 551 -14.95 15.27 13.06
N SER A 552 -15.44 14.12 13.54
CA SER A 552 -16.08 14.05 14.86
C SER A 552 -15.10 14.26 16.02
N ARG A 553 -13.83 13.86 15.84
CA ARG A 553 -12.78 14.08 16.87
C ARG A 553 -12.19 15.49 16.81
N ASP A 554 -12.15 16.09 15.62
CA ASP A 554 -11.79 17.50 15.40
C ASP A 554 -12.53 18.02 14.17
N ALA A 555 -13.35 19.06 14.38
CA ALA A 555 -14.19 19.66 13.36
C ALA A 555 -13.40 20.24 12.18
N ASP A 556 -12.13 20.61 12.39
CA ASP A 556 -11.26 21.24 11.40
C ASP A 556 -10.37 20.25 10.65
N TRP A 557 -10.45 18.93 10.93
CA TRP A 557 -9.46 17.96 10.45
C TRP A 557 -9.31 17.93 8.93
N SER A 558 -10.41 17.79 8.19
CA SER A 558 -10.37 17.82 6.73
C SER A 558 -9.74 19.11 6.18
N THR A 559 -10.05 20.26 6.79
CA THR A 559 -9.42 21.55 6.48
C THR A 559 -7.92 21.52 6.72
N CYS A 560 -7.46 20.92 7.83
CA CYS A 560 -6.03 20.81 8.15
C CYS A 560 -5.28 19.90 7.17
N VAL A 561 -5.92 18.84 6.66
CA VAL A 561 -5.37 18.04 5.55
C VAL A 561 -5.26 18.91 4.28
N GLY A 562 -6.29 19.70 3.96
CA GLY A 562 -6.25 20.65 2.85
C GLY A 562 -5.11 21.68 2.97
N CYS A 563 -4.88 22.22 4.17
CA CYS A 563 -3.78 23.12 4.47
C CYS A 563 -2.41 22.46 4.30
N ALA A 564 -2.25 21.20 4.75
CA ALA A 564 -1.02 20.45 4.55
C ALA A 564 -0.73 20.22 3.05
N ILE A 565 -1.76 19.90 2.26
CA ILE A 565 -1.65 19.74 0.80
C ILE A 565 -1.19 21.02 0.12
N LEU A 566 -1.75 22.17 0.50
CA LEU A 566 -1.39 23.44 -0.13
C LEU A 566 -0.07 24.05 0.38
N SER A 567 0.43 23.62 1.54
CA SER A 567 1.56 24.26 2.26
C SER A 567 2.73 24.65 1.34
N ARG A 568 3.34 23.69 0.64
CA ARG A 568 4.50 23.95 -0.22
C ARG A 568 4.17 24.76 -1.46
N SER A 569 2.96 24.62 -1.99
CA SER A 569 2.46 25.42 -3.12
C SER A 569 2.32 26.90 -2.72
N LEU A 570 1.76 27.17 -1.54
CA LEU A 570 1.63 28.53 -0.98
C LEU A 570 3.01 29.16 -0.79
N GLU A 571 3.97 28.43 -0.22
CA GLU A 571 5.36 28.87 -0.08
C GLU A 571 6.00 29.21 -1.43
N ARG A 572 5.98 28.28 -2.40
CA ARG A 572 6.58 28.49 -3.75
C ARG A 572 6.00 29.70 -4.48
N THR A 573 4.71 29.96 -4.29
CA THR A 573 3.99 31.05 -4.96
C THR A 573 3.97 32.35 -4.14
N ASN A 574 4.63 32.37 -2.98
CA ASN A 574 4.62 33.50 -2.04
C ASN A 574 3.17 33.96 -1.71
N THR A 575 2.25 33.00 -1.59
CA THR A 575 0.87 33.25 -1.20
C THR A 575 0.76 33.21 0.31
N SER A 576 0.11 34.21 0.90
CA SER A 576 -0.10 34.27 2.34
C SER A 576 -0.83 33.02 2.85
N VAL A 577 -0.28 32.37 3.87
CA VAL A 577 -0.87 31.19 4.50
C VAL A 577 -2.14 31.62 5.24
N PRO A 578 -3.30 31.00 4.96
CA PRO A 578 -4.56 31.32 5.65
C PRO A 578 -4.48 31.10 7.16
N ASP A 579 -5.19 31.91 7.94
CA ASP A 579 -5.15 31.85 9.41
C ASP A 579 -5.57 30.48 9.96
N ILE A 580 -6.56 29.84 9.34
CA ILE A 580 -6.95 28.47 9.73
C ILE A 580 -5.82 27.47 9.48
N CYS A 581 -5.02 27.64 8.43
CA CYS A 581 -3.87 26.80 8.16
C CYS A 581 -2.77 27.01 9.20
N ASN A 582 -2.52 28.25 9.63
CA ASN A 582 -1.60 28.51 10.76
C ASN A 582 -2.07 27.80 12.03
N ARG A 583 -3.38 27.86 12.36
CA ARG A 583 -3.94 27.11 13.50
C ARG A 583 -3.82 25.59 13.36
N CYS A 584 -4.01 25.07 12.16
CA CYS A 584 -3.78 23.65 11.86
C CYS A 584 -2.32 23.28 12.12
N PHE A 585 -1.37 24.11 11.68
CA PHE A 585 0.04 23.86 11.90
C PHE A 585 0.41 23.98 13.39
N ASP A 586 -0.12 24.94 14.13
CA ASP A 586 0.07 25.04 15.59
C ASP A 586 -0.46 23.80 16.33
N ARG A 587 -1.55 23.19 15.83
CA ARG A 587 -2.20 22.03 16.45
C ARG A 587 -1.51 20.70 16.14
N TYR A 588 -1.12 20.51 14.88
CA TYR A 588 -0.67 19.20 14.37
C TYR A 588 0.84 19.10 14.19
N CYS A 589 1.55 20.21 13.97
CA CYS A 589 2.97 20.15 13.73
C CYS A 589 3.71 19.87 15.04
N TRP A 590 4.56 18.85 15.02
CA TRP A 590 5.50 18.67 16.11
C TRP A 590 6.42 19.89 16.20
N ASN A 591 6.46 20.49 17.39
CA ASN A 591 7.09 21.79 17.63
C ASN A 591 8.54 21.70 18.17
N GLY A 592 9.12 20.49 18.19
CA GLY A 592 10.47 20.26 18.74
C GLY A 592 10.50 19.84 20.21
N THR A 593 9.37 19.82 20.91
CA THR A 593 9.32 19.36 22.33
C THR A 593 9.66 17.87 22.42
N THR A 594 10.53 17.49 23.36
CA THR A 594 10.92 16.09 23.60
C THR A 594 10.61 15.64 25.01
N ASN A 595 10.32 14.34 25.15
CA ASN A 595 10.26 13.63 26.42
C ASN A 595 10.74 12.20 26.20
N SER A 596 12.05 12.00 26.31
CA SER A 596 12.69 10.71 26.03
C SER A 596 12.66 9.72 27.19
N THR A 597 11.90 10.00 28.27
CA THR A 597 11.74 9.06 29.40
C THR A 597 11.01 7.79 28.96
N THR A 598 11.38 6.62 29.47
CA THR A 598 10.69 5.37 29.11
C THR A 598 9.20 5.45 29.46
N PRO A 599 8.28 5.36 28.48
CA PRO A 599 6.85 5.41 28.73
C PRO A 599 6.39 4.17 29.49
N GLY A 600 5.23 4.27 30.15
CA GLY A 600 4.53 3.09 30.65
C GLY A 600 3.99 2.22 29.50
N GLU A 601 3.31 1.14 29.86
CA GLU A 601 2.69 0.25 28.88
C GLU A 601 1.67 1.00 28.01
N TYR A 602 1.79 0.85 26.68
CA TYR A 602 0.90 1.51 25.74
C TYR A 602 -0.36 0.67 25.47
N LYS A 603 -1.47 1.05 26.11
CA LYS A 603 -2.80 0.41 26.01
C LYS A 603 -3.89 1.44 25.76
N PRO A 604 -4.08 1.91 24.52
CA PRO A 604 -5.11 2.89 24.22
C PRO A 604 -6.53 2.32 24.37
N ALA A 605 -7.47 3.20 24.71
CA ALA A 605 -8.89 2.90 24.75
C ALA A 605 -9.58 3.30 23.44
N VAL A 606 -10.68 2.61 23.10
CA VAL A 606 -11.49 2.92 21.92
C VAL A 606 -12.13 4.31 22.05
N VAL A 607 -11.89 5.19 21.08
CA VAL A 607 -12.34 6.60 21.11
C VAL A 607 -13.86 6.71 21.16
N PHE A 608 -14.58 5.97 20.32
CA PHE A 608 -16.03 6.05 20.17
C PHE A 608 -16.78 4.87 20.83
N SER A 609 -16.29 4.39 21.98
CA SER A 609 -16.96 3.32 22.72
C SER A 609 -18.39 3.70 23.14
N SER A 610 -19.31 2.72 23.16
CA SER A 610 -20.70 2.89 23.59
C SER A 610 -20.83 3.39 25.05
N GLU A 611 -19.83 3.15 25.89
CA GLU A 611 -19.74 3.67 27.25
C GLU A 611 -19.46 5.20 27.29
N GLY A 612 -18.74 5.74 26.31
CA GLY A 612 -18.52 7.19 26.16
C GLY A 612 -19.79 7.98 25.79
N ALA A 613 -20.74 7.31 25.11
CA ALA A 613 -22.06 7.88 24.82
C ALA A 613 -22.96 7.94 26.07
N ILE A 614 -22.78 7.04 27.03
CA ILE A 614 -23.51 7.03 28.31
C ILE A 614 -22.97 8.14 29.23
N VAL A 615 -21.65 8.35 29.27
CA VAL A 615 -21.05 9.45 30.05
C VAL A 615 -21.44 10.80 29.46
N SER A 616 -21.44 10.96 28.13
CA SER A 616 -21.88 12.21 27.49
C SER A 616 -23.38 12.48 27.72
N ARG A 617 -24.25 11.46 27.70
CA ARG A 617 -25.67 11.63 28.05
C ARG A 617 -25.90 11.91 29.53
N ALA A 618 -25.12 11.32 30.44
CA ALA A 618 -25.22 11.57 31.88
C ALA A 618 -24.73 13.00 32.24
N VAL A 619 -23.70 13.51 31.55
CA VAL A 619 -23.22 14.89 31.72
C VAL A 619 -24.22 15.90 31.13
N PHE A 620 -24.85 15.60 29.98
CA PHE A 620 -25.92 16.46 29.42
C PHE A 620 -27.20 16.46 30.26
N LEU A 621 -27.62 15.31 30.81
CA LEU A 621 -28.79 15.25 31.71
C LEU A 621 -28.50 15.86 33.09
N GLY A 622 -27.27 15.75 33.60
CA GLY A 622 -26.84 16.39 34.84
C GLY A 622 -26.77 17.92 34.74
N ALA A 623 -26.34 18.46 33.59
CA ALA A 623 -26.30 19.91 33.33
C ALA A 623 -27.69 20.54 33.13
N LEU A 624 -28.65 19.79 32.57
CA LEU A 624 -30.06 20.22 32.48
C LEU A 624 -30.79 20.15 33.84
N ALA A 625 -30.45 19.21 34.71
CA ALA A 625 -31.03 19.15 36.06
C ALA A 625 -30.53 20.30 36.96
N ALA A 626 -29.24 20.67 36.85
CA ALA A 626 -28.65 21.75 37.63
C ALA A 626 -29.15 23.16 37.24
N THR A 627 -29.52 23.35 35.97
CA THR A 627 -30.04 24.64 35.47
C THR A 627 -31.52 24.87 35.82
N VAL A 628 -32.31 23.82 36.03
CA VAL A 628 -33.73 23.95 36.47
C VAL A 628 -33.84 24.23 37.98
N THR A 629 -32.88 23.79 38.80
CA THR A 629 -32.90 24.08 40.25
C THR A 629 -32.36 25.47 40.62
N ALA A 630 -31.55 26.10 39.77
CA ALA A 630 -31.02 27.45 40.02
C ALA A 630 -31.98 28.59 39.62
N GLY A 631 -33.01 28.30 38.81
CA GLY A 631 -34.02 29.28 38.39
C GLY A 631 -35.21 29.47 39.35
N ALA A 632 -35.23 28.78 40.50
CA ALA A 632 -36.31 28.85 41.48
C ALA A 632 -35.92 29.57 42.80
N LEU A 633 -34.73 30.18 42.84
CA LEU A 633 -34.22 30.97 43.97
C LEU A 633 -33.52 32.23 43.44
N LEU A 634 -34.28 33.12 42.78
CA LEU A 634 -34.02 34.55 42.66
C LEU A 634 -35.33 35.30 42.43
#